data_AF-A0A529SJT4-F1
#
_entry.id   AF-A0A529SJT4-F1
#
_cell.length_a   1.000
_cell.length_b   1.000
_cell.length_c   1.000
_cell.angle_alpha   90.00
_cell.angle_beta   90.00
_cell.angle_gamma   90.00
#
_symmetry.space_group_name_H-M   'P 1'
#
loop_
_entity.id
_entity.type
_entity.pdbx_description
1 polymer ?
#
loop_
_entity_poly.entity_id
_entity_poly.type
_entity_poly.pdbx_seq_one_letter_code
_entity_poly.pdbx_strand_id
1 'polypeptide(L)'
;MMTSQTNRLGTGGLIDRSTPLSFRFDGKTLVGFKGDTLASALVANGVKLVGRSFKYHRPRGILTAGSEEPNALVELRSGARREANTKATTAELYEG
;
A
#
# COMPACT_ATOMS: atom_id res chain seq x y z
N MET A 1 -8.84 18.53 4.82
CA MET A 1 -7.84 18.31 5.88
C MET A 1 -6.88 17.25 5.39
N MET A 2 -5.58 17.55 5.35
CA MET A 2 -4.54 16.62 4.92
C MET A 2 -4.57 15.42 5.90
N THR A 3 -4.96 14.24 5.42
CA THR A 3 -5.03 13.03 6.24
C THR A 3 -3.63 12.74 6.77
N SER A 4 -3.40 12.97 8.06
CA SER A 4 -2.11 12.75 8.69
C SER A 4 -1.76 11.26 8.61
N GLN A 5 -0.69 10.94 7.90
CA GLN A 5 -0.15 9.58 7.84
C GLN A 5 0.49 9.25 9.18
N THR A 6 -0.21 8.48 10.01
CA THR A 6 0.12 8.25 11.43
C THR A 6 1.53 7.72 11.66
N ASN A 7 2.07 6.92 10.75
CA ASN A 7 3.38 6.30 10.89
C ASN A 7 4.46 6.97 10.03
N ARG A 8 4.12 7.98 9.21
CA ARG A 8 5.13 8.61 8.36
C ARG A 8 5.98 9.59 9.17
N LEU A 9 7.28 9.40 9.10
CA LEU A 9 8.24 10.34 9.66
C LEU A 9 8.18 11.69 8.92
N GLY A 10 8.48 12.78 9.61
CA GLY A 10 8.45 14.13 9.04
C GLY A 10 9.48 14.36 7.92
N THR A 11 10.57 13.60 7.90
CA THR A 11 11.67 13.70 6.92
C THR A 11 12.17 12.33 6.48
N GLY A 12 13.02 12.29 5.45
CA GLY A 12 13.59 11.06 4.88
C GLY A 12 12.64 10.31 3.94
N GLY A 13 13.10 9.14 3.48
CA GLY A 13 12.46 8.32 2.46
C GLY A 13 12.82 8.76 1.03
N LEU A 14 12.71 7.84 0.06
CA LEU A 14 12.89 8.11 -1.36
C LEU A 14 11.53 8.45 -2.00
N ILE A 15 10.92 9.53 -1.52
CA ILE A 15 9.59 9.98 -1.93
C ILE A 15 9.61 11.47 -2.25
N ASP A 16 8.75 11.90 -3.16
CA ASP A 16 8.51 13.30 -3.44
C ASP A 16 7.30 13.80 -2.63
N ARG A 17 7.59 14.47 -1.51
CA ARG A 17 6.58 15.03 -0.60
C ARG A 17 5.82 16.23 -1.17
N SER A 18 6.26 16.79 -2.30
CA SER A 18 5.55 17.86 -3.00
C SER A 18 4.43 17.35 -3.91
N THR A 19 4.43 16.05 -4.21
CA THR A 19 3.44 15.39 -5.08
C THR A 19 2.64 14.36 -4.29
N PRO A 20 1.62 14.77 -3.50
CA PRO A 20 0.72 13.84 -2.84
C PRO A 20 -0.12 13.08 -3.86
N LEU A 21 -0.38 11.81 -3.58
CA LEU A 21 -1.24 10.93 -4.39
C LEU A 21 -2.40 10.42 -3.54
N SER A 22 -3.62 10.50 -4.06
CA SER A 22 -4.80 9.87 -3.46
C SER A 22 -4.99 8.47 -4.04
N PHE A 23 -5.26 7.49 -3.18
CA PHE A 23 -5.55 6.11 -3.59
C PHE A 23 -6.58 5.47 -2.69
N ARG A 24 -7.15 4.33 -3.13
CA ARG A 24 -8.11 3.56 -2.35
C ARG A 24 -7.60 2.17 -2.00
N PHE A 25 -7.81 1.77 -0.75
CA PHE A 25 -7.55 0.41 -0.27
C PHE A 25 -8.70 -0.05 0.62
N ASP A 26 -9.28 -1.22 0.32
CA ASP A 26 -10.45 -1.79 1.02
C ASP A 26 -11.58 -0.76 1.24
N GLY A 27 -11.88 0.01 0.19
CA GLY A 27 -12.94 1.02 0.19
C GLY A 27 -12.58 2.34 0.89
N LYS A 28 -11.43 2.44 1.57
CA LYS A 28 -10.96 3.65 2.26
C LYS A 28 -10.03 4.46 1.37
N THR A 29 -10.28 5.76 1.29
CA THR A 29 -9.35 6.71 0.66
C THR A 29 -8.20 7.00 1.61
N LEU A 30 -6.98 6.85 1.10
CA LEU A 30 -5.73 7.10 1.79
C LEU A 30 -4.86 8.04 0.95
N VAL A 31 -3.84 8.62 1.56
CA VAL A 31 -2.86 9.48 0.87
C VAL A 31 -1.49 8.81 0.87
N GLY A 32 -0.74 8.96 -0.20
CA GLY A 32 0.68 8.66 -0.28
C GLY A 32 1.41 9.77 -1.02
N PHE A 33 2.64 9.49 -1.45
CA PHE A 33 3.43 10.42 -2.22
C PHE A 33 4.04 9.72 -3.43
N LYS A 34 4.34 10.48 -4.48
CA LYS A 34 5.09 9.94 -5.62
C LYS A 34 6.41 9.30 -5.13
N GLY A 35 6.71 8.10 -5.62
CA GLY A 35 7.83 7.27 -5.17
C GLY A 35 7.47 6.25 -4.08
N ASP A 36 6.28 6.34 -3.47
CA ASP A 36 5.78 5.24 -2.66
C ASP A 36 5.50 3.99 -3.50
N THR A 37 5.62 2.82 -2.88
CA THR A 37 4.89 1.63 -3.29
C THR A 37 3.56 1.58 -2.54
N LEU A 38 2.62 0.75 -3.01
CA LEU A 38 1.38 0.54 -2.25
C LEU A 38 1.69 0.09 -0.81
N ALA A 39 2.68 -0.78 -0.61
CA ALA A 39 3.09 -1.22 0.72
C ALA A 39 3.60 -0.06 1.60
N SER A 40 4.51 0.79 1.11
CA SER A 40 5.04 1.91 1.90
C SER A 40 3.95 2.93 2.25
N ALA A 41 3.02 3.17 1.32
CA ALA A 41 1.86 4.02 1.55
C ALA A 41 0.92 3.44 2.62
N LEU A 42 0.63 2.13 2.58
CA LEU A 42 -0.19 1.46 3.59
C LEU A 42 0.45 1.51 4.99
N VAL A 43 1.74 1.23 5.09
CA VAL A 43 2.47 1.31 6.37
C VAL A 43 2.42 2.72 6.94
N ALA A 44 2.65 3.74 6.11
CA ALA A 44 2.59 5.14 6.51
C ALA A 44 1.20 5.56 7.04
N ASN A 45 0.12 5.01 6.46
CA ASN A 45 -1.25 5.23 6.92
C ASN A 45 -1.67 4.34 8.09
N GLY A 46 -0.76 3.56 8.69
CA GLY A 46 -1.08 2.73 9.85
C GLY A 46 -1.77 1.40 9.52
N VAL A 47 -1.83 1.00 8.25
CA VAL A 47 -2.44 -0.27 7.85
C VAL A 47 -1.49 -1.42 8.18
N LYS A 48 -1.85 -2.23 9.18
CA LYS A 48 -1.08 -3.40 9.63
C LYS A 48 -1.62 -4.72 9.10
N LEU A 49 -2.91 -4.78 8.78
CA LEU A 49 -3.59 -5.96 8.27
C LEU A 49 -3.85 -5.74 6.77
N VAL A 50 -3.24 -6.57 5.94
CA VAL A 50 -3.40 -6.52 4.46
C VAL A 50 -4.12 -7.75 3.92
N GLY A 51 -4.23 -8.81 4.73
CA GLY A 51 -4.94 -10.02 4.33
C GLY A 51 -4.96 -11.07 5.43
N ARG A 52 -5.39 -12.28 5.06
CA ARG A 52 -5.40 -13.45 5.93
C ARG A 52 -4.78 -14.64 5.21
N SER A 53 -4.07 -15.50 5.94
CA SER A 53 -3.45 -16.68 5.35
C SER A 53 -4.50 -17.64 4.78
N PHE A 54 -4.23 -18.21 3.61
CA PHE A 54 -5.18 -19.08 2.90
C PHE A 54 -5.71 -20.25 3.73
N LYS A 55 -4.81 -21.04 4.35
CA LYS A 55 -5.21 -22.26 5.08
C LYS A 55 -5.84 -22.00 6.45
N TYR A 56 -5.34 -21.00 7.17
CA TYR A 56 -5.62 -20.84 8.61
C TYR A 56 -6.32 -19.53 8.95
N HIS A 57 -6.63 -18.69 7.96
CA HIS A 57 -7.26 -17.38 8.12
C HIS A 57 -6.60 -16.46 9.16
N ARG A 58 -5.29 -16.67 9.42
CA ARG A 58 -4.55 -15.88 10.42
C ARG A 58 -4.30 -14.49 9.85
N PRO A 59 -4.46 -13.42 10.65
CA PRO A 59 -4.11 -12.06 10.25
C PRO A 59 -2.69 -11.98 9.68
N ARG A 60 -2.52 -11.29 8.54
CA ARG A 60 -1.21 -11.05 7.91
C ARG A 60 -1.01 -9.57 7.58
N GLY A 61 0.19 -9.09 7.90
CA GLY A 61 0.70 -7.79 7.46
C GLY A 61 1.74 -7.94 6.35
N ILE A 62 2.24 -6.80 5.90
CA ILE A 62 3.44 -6.72 5.05
C ILE A 62 4.63 -7.24 5.86
N LEU A 63 5.46 -8.08 5.26
CA LEU A 63 6.61 -8.71 5.92
C LEU A 63 7.95 -8.22 5.36
N THR A 64 8.00 -7.93 4.07
CA THR A 64 9.22 -7.56 3.35
C THR A 64 9.02 -6.26 2.55
N ALA A 65 9.99 -5.87 1.72
CA ALA A 65 9.97 -4.62 0.97
C ALA A 65 10.24 -4.80 -0.54
N GLY A 66 10.27 -6.03 -1.04
CA GLY A 66 10.59 -6.34 -2.42
C GLY A 66 9.77 -7.48 -3.02
N SER A 67 10.33 -8.13 -4.04
CA SER A 67 9.69 -9.22 -4.79
C SER A 67 9.50 -10.51 -3.98
N GLU A 68 10.18 -10.62 -2.84
CA GLU A 68 10.14 -11.72 -1.90
C GLU A 68 8.94 -11.69 -0.93
N GLU A 69 8.06 -10.68 -1.01
CA GLU A 69 6.90 -10.52 -0.15
C GLU A 69 5.90 -11.70 -0.30
N PRO A 70 5.60 -12.44 0.79
CA PRO A 70 4.74 -13.63 0.73
C PRO A 70 3.27 -13.39 1.10
N ASN A 71 2.94 -12.26 1.74
CA ASN A 71 1.62 -12.02 2.34
C ASN A 71 0.80 -10.96 1.60
N ALA A 72 1.40 -9.81 1.27
CA ALA A 72 0.71 -8.62 0.79
C ALA A 72 0.38 -8.71 -0.71
N LEU A 73 -0.37 -9.73 -1.09
CA LEU A 73 -0.91 -9.93 -2.44
C LEU A 73 -2.27 -9.24 -2.54
N VAL A 74 -2.41 -8.32 -3.50
CA VAL A 74 -3.60 -7.49 -3.67
C VAL A 74 -4.16 -7.61 -5.08
N GLU A 75 -5.45 -7.28 -5.21
CA GLU A 75 -6.05 -7.00 -6.49
C GLU A 75 -5.96 -5.50 -6.77
N LEU A 76 -5.48 -5.15 -7.96
CA LEU A 76 -5.44 -3.77 -8.42
C LEU A 76 -6.45 -3.55 -9.54
N ARG A 77 -6.91 -2.30 -9.66
CA ARG A 77 -7.76 -1.80 -10.75
C ARG A 77 -9.11 -2.53 -10.82
N SER A 78 -9.88 -2.25 -11.86
CA SER A 78 -11.21 -2.83 -12.08
C SER A 78 -11.48 -3.06 -13.57
N GLY A 79 -12.56 -3.80 -13.86
CA GLY A 79 -12.96 -4.12 -15.22
C GLY A 79 -11.90 -4.91 -15.98
N ALA A 80 -11.71 -4.58 -17.27
CA ALA A 80 -10.77 -5.28 -18.15
C ALA A 80 -9.28 -5.08 -17.78
N ARG A 81 -8.96 -4.16 -16.86
CA ARG A 81 -7.59 -3.89 -16.39
C ARG A 81 -7.29 -4.49 -15.02
N ARG A 82 -8.16 -5.36 -14.51
CA ARG A 82 -7.98 -6.00 -13.20
C ARG A 82 -6.70 -6.84 -13.19
N GLU A 83 -5.89 -6.63 -12.16
CA GLU A 83 -4.62 -7.32 -11.95
C GLU A 83 -4.68 -8.03 -10.60
N ALA A 84 -4.70 -9.36 -10.62
CA ALA A 84 -4.77 -10.18 -9.42
C ALA A 84 -3.37 -10.58 -8.91
N ASN A 85 -3.27 -10.83 -7.60
CA ASN A 85 -2.05 -11.30 -6.92
C ASN A 85 -0.83 -10.38 -7.10
N THR A 86 -1.04 -9.08 -7.27
CA THR A 86 0.05 -8.11 -7.34
C THR A 86 0.67 -7.94 -5.95
N LYS A 87 1.99 -7.94 -5.86
CA LYS A 87 2.70 -7.66 -4.60
C LYS A 87 2.65 -6.15 -4.32
N ALA A 88 2.07 -5.78 -3.19
CA ALA A 88 1.98 -4.37 -2.79
C ALA A 88 3.36 -3.71 -2.66
N THR A 89 4.40 -4.49 -2.37
CA THR A 89 5.79 -4.04 -2.21
C THR A 89 6.48 -3.65 -3.50
N THR A 90 5.98 -4.09 -4.66
CA THR A 90 6.57 -3.78 -5.98
C THR A 90 5.63 -2.97 -6.87
N ALA A 91 4.41 -2.71 -6.41
CA ALA A 91 3.46 -1.86 -7.11
C ALA A 91 3.74 -0.40 -6.76
N GLU A 92 4.20 0.40 -7.72
CA GLU A 92 4.30 1.85 -7.57
C GLU A 92 2.93 2.45 -7.28
N LEU A 93 2.88 3.39 -6.35
CA LEU A 93 1.68 4.13 -6.06
C LEU A 93 1.37 5.10 -7.21
N TYR A 94 0.12 5.16 -7.61
CA TYR A 94 -0.39 6.09 -8.61
C TYR A 94 -1.70 6.72 -8.13
N GLU A 95 -2.09 7.82 -8.78
CA GLU A 95 -3.35 8.51 -8.49
C GLU A 95 -4.56 7.66 -8.90
N GLY A 96 -5.46 7.35 -7.95
CA GLY A 96 -6.69 6.59 -8.19
C GLY A 96 -7.13 5.67 -7.05
#